data_AF-A0A382MP77-F1
#
_entry.id   AF-A0A382MP77-F1
#
_cell.length_a   1.000
_cell.length_b   1.000
_cell.length_c   1.000
_cell.angle_alpha   90.00
_cell.angle_beta   90.00
_cell.angle_gamma   90.00
#
_symmetry.space_group_name_H-M   'P 1'
#
loop_
_entity.id
_entity.type
_entity.pdbx_description
1 polymer ?
#
loop_
_entity_poly.entity_id
_entity_poly.type
_entity_poly.pdbx_seq_one_letter_code
_entity_poly.pdbx_strand_id
1 'polypeptide(L)'
;MNIQDTLAIIERGTDEILPLDELKKKLEKNKPLRIKLGMDPTAPDLHLGHTVVINKLKQLQDLGHEIIFLIGDFTGMIGDPTGKNVTRKPLTKDEVLENAKTYEEQVFKILDKDKTKIAFNSEWMSKMSSADMINLAS
;
A
#
# COMPACT_ATOMS: atom_id res chain seq x y z
N MET A 1 -7.20 10.32 22.60
CA MET A 1 -7.76 11.00 21.43
C MET A 1 -9.14 10.42 21.18
N ASN A 2 -10.17 11.24 20.98
CA ASN A 2 -11.52 10.72 20.72
C ASN A 2 -11.67 10.34 19.22
N ILE A 3 -12.76 9.65 18.85
CA ILE A 3 -12.96 9.19 17.47
C ILE A 3 -13.06 10.36 16.48
N GLN A 4 -13.63 11.50 16.89
CA GLN A 4 -13.75 12.67 16.03
C GLN A 4 -12.40 13.32 15.73
N ASP A 5 -11.52 13.42 16.73
CA ASP A 5 -10.15 13.91 16.54
C ASP A 5 -9.36 12.99 15.58
N THR A 6 -9.50 11.67 15.76
CA THR A 6 -8.88 10.67 14.87
C THR A 6 -9.38 10.81 13.44
N LEU A 7 -10.70 10.93 13.25
CA LEU A 7 -11.30 11.14 11.93
C LEU A 7 -10.81 12.43 11.28
N ALA A 8 -10.75 13.53 12.03
CA ALA A 8 -10.26 14.80 11.51
C ALA A 8 -8.81 14.70 10.99
N ILE A 9 -7.96 13.92 11.66
CA ILE A 9 -6.58 13.65 11.18
C ILE A 9 -6.60 12.82 9.90
N ILE A 10 -7.46 11.80 9.81
CA ILE A 10 -7.55 10.93 8.64
C ILE A 10 -8.12 11.70 7.43
N GLU A 11 -9.16 12.51 7.63
CA GLU A 11 -9.82 13.29 6.59
C GLU A 11 -8.94 14.42 6.02
N ARG A 12 -8.10 15.04 6.86
CA ARG A 12 -7.24 16.14 6.42
C ARG A 12 -6.29 15.71 5.30
N GLY A 13 -6.45 16.33 4.12
CA GLY A 13 -5.62 16.06 2.93
C GLY A 13 -5.97 14.76 2.21
N THR A 14 -7.10 14.14 2.54
CA THR A 14 -7.67 12.99 1.82
C THR A 14 -8.75 13.51 0.88
N ASP A 15 -8.72 13.06 -0.37
CA ASP A 15 -9.71 13.45 -1.39
C ASP A 15 -11.09 12.84 -1.09
N GLU A 16 -11.13 11.54 -0.80
CA GLU A 16 -12.36 10.81 -0.50
C GLU A 16 -12.12 9.62 0.45
N ILE A 17 -13.11 9.28 1.27
CA ILE A 17 -13.11 8.10 2.15
C ILE A 17 -14.39 7.29 1.93
N LEU A 18 -14.25 6.06 1.44
CA LEU A 18 -15.37 5.22 1.03
C LEU A 18 -15.32 3.82 1.68
N PRO A 19 -16.40 3.37 2.35
CA PRO A 19 -17.47 4.16 2.96
C PRO A 19 -16.99 4.81 4.26
N LEU A 20 -17.22 6.12 4.44
CA LEU A 20 -16.83 6.82 5.67
C LEU A 20 -17.45 6.21 6.94
N ASP A 21 -18.73 5.78 6.87
CA ASP A 21 -19.40 5.17 8.03
C ASP A 21 -18.81 3.81 8.40
N GLU A 22 -18.24 3.07 7.45
CA GLU A 22 -17.51 1.84 7.77
C GLU A 22 -16.19 2.13 8.48
N LEU A 23 -15.49 3.21 8.10
CA LEU A 23 -14.29 3.64 8.82
C LEU A 23 -14.64 3.99 10.27
N LYS A 24 -15.73 4.75 10.50
CA LYS A 24 -16.21 5.09 11.86
C LYS A 24 -16.46 3.83 12.69
N LYS A 25 -17.23 2.87 12.15
CA LYS A 25 -17.50 1.57 12.79
C LYS A 25 -16.24 0.75 13.07
N LYS A 26 -15.19 0.89 12.25
CA LYS A 26 -13.90 0.23 12.49
C LYS A 26 -13.14 0.89 13.64
N LEU A 27 -13.15 2.22 13.72
CA LEU A 27 -12.50 2.99 14.80
C LEU A 27 -13.19 2.77 16.15
N GLU A 28 -14.52 2.63 16.18
CA GLU A 28 -15.30 2.33 17.39
C GLU A 28 -14.91 1.00 18.06
N LYS A 29 -14.34 0.05 17.29
CA LYS A 29 -13.87 -1.24 17.84
C LYS A 29 -12.60 -1.10 18.68
N ASN A 30 -12.00 0.09 18.75
CA ASN A 30 -10.84 0.43 19.57
C ASN A 30 -9.69 -0.59 19.47
N LYS A 31 -9.41 -1.06 18.24
CA LYS A 31 -8.31 -1.98 17.95
C LYS A 31 -7.47 -1.43 16.79
N PRO A 32 -6.16 -1.74 16.75
CA PRO A 32 -5.32 -1.36 15.62
C PRO A 32 -5.93 -1.85 14.30
N LEU A 33 -6.09 -0.92 13.36
CA LEU A 33 -6.47 -1.26 11.99
C LEU A 33 -5.23 -1.69 11.22
N ARG A 34 -5.43 -2.57 10.25
CA ARG A 34 -4.39 -2.96 9.30
C ARG A 34 -4.53 -2.08 8.07
N ILE A 35 -3.57 -1.19 7.87
CA ILE A 35 -3.56 -0.20 6.79
C ILE A 35 -2.63 -0.69 5.70
N LYS A 36 -3.15 -0.82 4.47
CA LYS A 36 -2.39 -1.28 3.32
C LYS A 36 -2.13 -0.12 2.36
N LEU A 37 -0.87 0.06 1.95
CA LEU A 37 -0.52 0.78 0.73
C LEU A 37 0.25 -0.17 -0.18
N GLY A 38 -0.26 -0.38 -1.40
CA GLY A 38 0.43 -1.16 -2.42
C GLY A 38 1.23 -0.26 -3.35
N MET A 39 2.46 -0.65 -3.67
CA MET A 39 3.31 0.04 -4.64
C MET A 39 3.98 -0.97 -5.57
N ASP A 40 3.79 -0.80 -6.88
CA ASP A 40 4.46 -1.61 -7.89
C ASP A 40 5.84 -0.98 -8.20
N PRO A 41 6.96 -1.67 -7.94
CA PRO A 41 8.31 -1.12 -8.07
C PRO A 41 8.77 -1.11 -9.54
N THR A 42 8.01 -0.42 -10.39
CA THR A 42 8.24 -0.33 -11.84
C THR A 42 9.21 0.79 -12.22
N ALA A 43 9.48 1.70 -11.29
CA ALA A 43 10.50 2.75 -11.39
C ALA A 43 11.57 2.50 -10.32
N PRO A 44 12.82 2.96 -10.53
CA PRO A 44 13.91 2.73 -9.58
C PRO A 44 13.68 3.41 -8.23
N ASP A 45 12.89 4.48 -8.16
CA ASP A 45 12.69 5.27 -6.95
C ASP A 45 11.25 5.79 -6.81
N LEU A 46 10.89 6.13 -5.57
CA LEU A 46 9.69 6.89 -5.25
C LEU A 46 9.92 8.38 -5.50
N HIS A 47 9.16 8.95 -6.44
CA HIS A 47 9.13 10.40 -6.61
C HIS A 47 8.37 11.12 -5.47
N LEU A 48 8.58 12.43 -5.34
CA LEU A 48 7.96 13.26 -4.29
C LEU A 48 6.43 13.28 -4.30
N GLY A 49 5.78 12.94 -5.41
CA GLY A 49 4.31 12.76 -5.43
C GLY A 49 3.81 11.71 -4.41
N HIS A 50 4.64 10.72 -4.06
CA HIS A 50 4.28 9.69 -3.07
C HIS A 50 4.34 10.20 -1.62
N THR A 51 4.97 11.35 -1.38
CA THR A 51 5.07 11.94 -0.04
C THR A 51 3.69 12.21 0.57
N VAL A 52 2.66 12.48 -0.23
CA VAL A 52 1.27 12.67 0.24
C VAL A 52 0.76 11.40 0.93
N VAL A 53 0.81 10.26 0.23
CA VAL A 53 0.28 8.99 0.76
C VAL A 53 1.16 8.41 1.87
N ILE A 54 2.49 8.56 1.79
CA ILE A 54 3.41 8.09 2.83
C ILE A 54 3.23 8.90 4.13
N ASN A 55 3.01 10.21 4.05
CA ASN A 55 2.70 11.01 5.24
C ASN A 55 1.32 10.66 5.84
N LYS A 56 0.34 10.26 5.01
CA LYS A 56 -0.93 9.73 5.53
C LYS A 56 -0.72 8.43 6.29
N LEU A 57 0.12 7.51 5.78
CA LEU A 57 0.49 6.31 6.52
C LEU A 57 1.18 6.64 7.84
N LYS A 58 2.07 7.64 7.87
CA LYS A 58 2.71 8.09 9.12
C LYS A 58 1.69 8.56 10.15
N GLN A 59 0.72 9.38 9.74
CA GLN A 59 -0.38 9.80 10.62
C GLN A 59 -1.15 8.60 11.16
N LEU A 60 -1.48 7.61 10.32
CA LEU A 60 -2.17 6.39 10.73
C LEU A 60 -1.33 5.52 11.67
N GLN A 61 -0.01 5.47 11.46
CA GLN A 61 0.95 4.79 12.33
C GLN A 61 1.04 5.45 13.71
N ASP A 62 1.07 6.78 13.75
CA ASP A 62 1.11 7.57 14.98
C ASP A 62 -0.20 7.47 15.77
N LEU A 63 -1.32 7.22 15.08
CA LEU A 63 -2.60 6.86 15.67
C LEU A 63 -2.64 5.41 16.22
N GLY A 64 -1.55 4.65 16.07
CA GLY A 64 -1.40 3.31 16.62
C GLY A 64 -1.90 2.18 15.72
N HIS A 65 -2.10 2.44 14.42
CA HIS A 65 -2.49 1.41 13.46
C HIS A 65 -1.26 0.67 12.89
N GLU A 66 -1.48 -0.57 12.44
CA GLU A 66 -0.44 -1.39 11.81
C GLU A 66 -0.33 -1.02 10.33
N ILE A 67 0.86 -0.59 9.90
CA ILE A 67 1.12 -0.28 8.49
C ILE A 67 1.65 -1.51 7.79
N ILE A 68 1.06 -1.83 6.64
CA ILE A 68 1.49 -2.86 5.71
C ILE A 68 1.87 -2.16 4.41
N PHE A 69 3.17 -2.03 4.17
CA PHE A 69 3.69 -1.53 2.91
C PHE A 69 3.88 -2.74 1.97
N LEU A 70 2.98 -2.86 1.01
CA LEU A 70 2.93 -3.98 0.08
C LEU A 70 3.72 -3.66 -1.19
N ILE A 71 4.80 -4.39 -1.40
CA ILE A 71 5.52 -4.43 -2.67
C ILE A 71 4.74 -5.31 -3.64
N GLY A 72 4.32 -4.71 -4.76
CA GLY A 72 3.64 -5.38 -5.84
C GLY A 72 4.63 -6.06 -6.80
N ASP A 73 5.38 -7.05 -6.33
CA ASP A 73 6.40 -7.70 -7.13
C ASP A 73 5.83 -8.67 -8.18
N PHE A 74 4.72 -9.34 -7.87
CA PHE A 74 3.97 -10.14 -8.84
C PHE A 74 3.26 -9.24 -9.87
N THR A 75 2.59 -8.18 -9.42
CA THR A 75 1.84 -7.26 -10.28
C THR A 75 2.77 -6.40 -11.13
N GLY A 76 3.92 -6.00 -10.61
CA GLY A 76 4.94 -5.25 -11.34
C GLY A 76 5.55 -6.01 -12.52
N MET A 77 5.63 -7.35 -12.46
CA MET A 77 6.05 -8.18 -13.60
C MET A 77 5.01 -8.21 -14.73
N ILE A 78 3.71 -8.08 -14.41
CA ILE A 78 2.61 -8.08 -15.38
C ILE A 78 2.41 -6.68 -15.97
N GLY A 79 2.50 -5.66 -15.12
CA GLY A 79 2.27 -4.25 -15.45
C GLY A 79 0.83 -3.80 -15.23
N ASP A 80 0.64 -2.66 -14.55
CA ASP A 80 -0.65 -2.02 -14.36
C ASP A 80 -1.09 -1.22 -15.62
N PRO A 81 -2.23 -1.54 -16.26
CA PRO A 81 -2.73 -0.82 -17.43
C PRO A 81 -3.34 0.55 -17.10
N THR A 82 -3.53 0.90 -15.81
CA THR A 82 -4.23 2.10 -15.40
C THR A 82 -3.54 3.37 -15.92
N GLY A 83 -4.25 4.14 -16.77
CA GLY A 83 -3.87 5.49 -17.19
C GLY A 83 -2.79 5.62 -18.26
N LYS A 84 -2.34 4.53 -18.92
CA LYS A 84 -1.35 4.62 -20.02
C LYS A 84 -1.75 3.81 -21.26
N ASN A 85 -1.70 4.45 -22.44
CA ASN A 85 -2.00 3.87 -23.76
C ASN A 85 -0.89 2.99 -24.36
N VAL A 86 0.20 2.74 -23.62
CA VAL A 86 1.34 1.94 -24.09
C VAL A 86 1.66 0.86 -23.06
N THR A 87 1.68 -0.39 -23.50
CA THR A 87 2.09 -1.54 -22.68
C THR A 87 3.52 -1.30 -22.18
N ARG A 88 3.72 -1.23 -20.87
CA ARG A 88 5.07 -1.08 -20.29
C ARG A 88 5.89 -2.34 -20.62
N LYS A 89 7.20 -2.18 -20.77
CA LYS A 89 8.09 -3.36 -20.84
C LYS A 89 7.98 -4.11 -19.50
N PRO A 90 7.72 -5.42 -19.51
CA PRO A 90 7.71 -6.21 -18.28
C PRO A 90 9.12 -6.20 -17.67
N LEU A 91 9.17 -6.03 -16.34
CA LEU A 91 10.41 -6.12 -15.58
C LEU A 91 10.66 -7.57 -15.16
N THR A 92 11.93 -7.93 -15.07
CA THR A 92 12.34 -9.19 -14.44
C THR A 92 12.12 -9.12 -12.93
N LYS A 93 11.97 -10.28 -12.29
CA LYS A 93 11.83 -10.38 -10.84
C LYS A 93 13.00 -9.72 -10.10
N ASP A 94 14.23 -9.87 -10.62
CA ASP A 94 15.43 -9.32 -10.00
C ASP A 94 15.43 -7.78 -10.05
N GLU A 95 15.02 -7.19 -11.18
CA GLU A 95 14.85 -5.73 -11.29
C GLU A 95 13.79 -5.19 -10.32
N VAL A 96 12.65 -5.89 -10.22
CA VAL A 96 11.56 -5.56 -9.30
C VAL A 96 12.04 -5.60 -7.84
N LEU A 97 12.81 -6.62 -7.46
CA LEU A 97 13.37 -6.76 -6.11
C LEU A 97 14.46 -5.72 -5.82
N GLU A 98 15.26 -5.33 -6.81
CA GLU A 98 16.24 -4.26 -6.64
C GLU A 98 15.57 -2.91 -6.41
N ASN A 99 14.56 -2.57 -7.22
CA ASN A 99 13.75 -1.37 -7.03
C ASN A 99 12.99 -1.39 -5.68
N ALA A 100 12.57 -2.57 -5.20
CA ALA A 100 11.90 -2.67 -3.90
C ALA A 100 12.81 -2.24 -2.73
N LYS A 101 14.12 -2.51 -2.81
CA LYS A 101 15.08 -2.12 -1.76
C LYS A 101 15.14 -0.60 -1.59
N THR A 102 15.21 0.15 -2.69
CA THR A 102 15.25 1.61 -2.64
C THR A 102 13.94 2.19 -2.09
N TYR A 103 12.80 1.54 -2.38
CA TYR A 103 11.50 1.95 -1.86
C TYR A 103 11.46 1.80 -0.35
N GLU A 104 11.92 0.66 0.19
CA GLU A 104 12.04 0.44 1.62
C GLU A 104 12.92 1.51 2.28
N GLU A 105 14.11 1.76 1.73
CA GLU A 105 15.03 2.80 2.24
C GLU A 105 14.42 4.21 2.23
N GLN A 106 13.61 4.53 1.22
CA GLN A 106 12.96 5.84 1.10
C GLN A 106 11.75 5.96 2.04
N VAL A 107 10.93 4.93 2.15
CA VAL A 107 9.74 4.93 3.01
C VAL A 107 10.12 5.02 4.48
N PHE A 108 11.20 4.33 4.91
CA PHE A 108 11.67 4.38 6.29
C PHE A 108 12.34 5.70 6.70
N LYS A 109 12.51 6.65 5.77
CA LYS A 109 12.82 8.05 6.14
C LYS A 109 11.62 8.76 6.79
N ILE A 110 10.40 8.24 6.58
CA ILE A 110 9.15 8.82 7.09
C ILE A 110 8.46 7.85 8.07
N LEU A 111 8.37 6.57 7.72
CA LEU A 111 7.72 5.54 8.55
C LEU A 111 8.69 4.92 9.54
N ASP A 112 8.18 4.56 10.72
CA ASP A 112 8.90 3.76 11.70
C ASP A 112 8.97 2.30 11.21
N LYS A 113 10.20 1.78 11.04
CA LYS A 113 10.45 0.41 10.56
C LYS A 113 9.89 -0.65 11.51
N ASP A 114 9.96 -0.42 12.82
CA ASP A 114 9.51 -1.40 13.81
C ASP A 114 7.97 -1.48 13.89
N LYS A 115 7.28 -0.51 13.30
CA LYS A 115 5.80 -0.42 13.22
C LYS A 115 5.28 -0.58 11.80
N THR A 116 6.11 -1.04 10.88
CA THR A 116 5.76 -1.23 9.48
C THR A 116 6.11 -2.63 9.03
N LYS A 117 5.12 -3.36 8.53
CA LYS A 117 5.33 -4.65 7.88
C LYS A 117 5.55 -4.43 6.38
N ILE A 118 6.70 -4.86 5.88
CA ILE A 118 6.90 -5.07 4.44
C ILE A 118 6.28 -6.41 4.06
N ALA A 119 5.54 -6.44 2.95
CA ALA A 119 4.98 -7.65 2.37
C ALA A 119 5.18 -7.66 0.86
N PHE A 120 5.28 -8.84 0.26
CA PHE A 120 5.42 -9.04 -1.18
C PHE A 120 4.20 -9.80 -1.69
N ASN A 121 3.48 -9.28 -2.70
CA ASN A 121 2.26 -9.95 -3.15
C ASN A 121 2.54 -11.30 -3.84
N SER A 122 3.76 -11.54 -4.34
CA SER A 122 4.16 -12.85 -4.86
C SER A 122 4.10 -13.97 -3.82
N GLU A 123 4.13 -13.68 -2.51
CA GLU A 123 4.03 -14.67 -1.43
C GLU A 123 2.73 -15.48 -1.49
N TRP A 124 1.65 -14.87 -1.98
CA TRP A 124 0.35 -15.53 -2.17
C TRP A 124 -0.05 -15.63 -3.64
N MET A 125 0.20 -14.62 -4.46
CA MET A 125 -0.22 -14.63 -5.87
C MET A 125 0.46 -15.74 -6.67
N SER A 126 1.73 -16.06 -6.38
CA SER A 126 2.46 -17.13 -7.10
C SER A 126 1.93 -18.54 -6.80
N LYS A 127 1.05 -18.68 -5.80
CA LYS A 127 0.45 -19.95 -5.39
C LYS A 127 -0.98 -20.12 -5.91
N MET A 128 -1.56 -19.09 -6.53
CA MET A 128 -2.91 -19.16 -7.09
C MET A 128 -2.92 -20.09 -8.32
N SER A 129 -3.81 -21.06 -8.30
CA SER A 129 -4.07 -21.91 -9.47
C SER A 129 -4.92 -21.16 -10.51
N SER A 130 -4.97 -21.67 -11.74
CA SER A 130 -5.88 -21.13 -12.76
C SER A 130 -7.35 -21.18 -12.32
N ALA A 131 -7.73 -22.18 -11.52
CA ALA A 131 -9.07 -22.27 -10.95
C ALA A 131 -9.33 -21.15 -9.93
N ASP A 132 -8.37 -20.84 -9.07
CA ASP A 132 -8.48 -19.73 -8.11
C ASP A 132 -8.63 -18.39 -8.83
N MET A 133 -7.88 -18.19 -9.93
CA MET A 133 -7.95 -16.99 -10.75
C MET A 133 -9.30 -16.86 -11.45
N ILE A 134 -9.87 -17.95 -11.97
CA ILE A 134 -11.21 -17.95 -12.59
C ILE A 134 -12.26 -17.61 -11.53
N ASN A 135 -12.21 -18.24 -10.36
CA ASN A 135 -13.16 -17.97 -9.28
C ASN A 135 -13.10 -16.52 -8.78
N LEU A 136 -11.93 -15.88 -8.83
CA LEU A 136 -11.79 -14.46 -8.48
C LEU A 136 -12.38 -13.52 -9.54
N ALA A 137 -12.35 -13.93 -10.81
CA ALA A 137 -12.78 -13.13 -11.96
C ALA A 137 -14.26 -13.30 -12.32
N SER A 138 -14.97 -14.25 -11.69
CA SER A 138 -16.38 -14.56 -11.90
C SER A 138 -17.27 -14.03 -10.78
#